data_AF-A0AAN5CEV9-F1
#
_entry.id   AF-A0AAN5CEV9-F1
#
_cell.length_a   1.000
_cell.length_b   1.000
_cell.length_c   1.000
_cell.angle_alpha   90.00
_cell.angle_beta   90.00
_cell.angle_gamma   90.00
#
_symmetry.space_group_name_H-M   'P 1'
#
loop_
_entity.id
_entity.type
_entity.pdbx_description
1 polymer ?
#
loop_
_entity_poly.entity_id
_entity_poly.type
_entity_poly.pdbx_seq_one_letter_code
_entity_poly.pdbx_strand_id
1 'polypeptide(L)'
;LKGILTHPSMFPLVCLLALAHVTSGAVEFSHATLYDIYDFAGEKEVPLPRCDNGCLIFASIQPSQHPYIDQLIVHDYTTGKDMSIQAISKMQQDSTSQKLPYELSVKGRYSILNLNDFLTPYIMMTDVAVYVVDRAYAQSVDYEIYDAGSMARANVVPKGVVTVMGARQMFVKADKGAANSFTARLTGFDNTADNNVDECTYAYKTQTFEGFEFHVNGPLISVVFDKKNLVAIQANYNWQNFRDLSKAGFIAPPGYNGCAKLNPAKVFRQLDNGFYGEEFDLHSTGKVSATWDIDCNVTQDLVIKDMTNSKRNTVTGVKKNAQIVTENTDFVTFFYSEATPPHGFVARHTPSRV
;
A
#
# COMPACT_ATOMS: atom_id res chain seq x y z
N LEU A 1 57.28 -18.56 -48.08
CA LEU A 1 56.75 -18.60 -46.70
C LEU A 1 56.79 -17.20 -46.11
N LYS A 2 55.74 -16.40 -46.33
CA LYS A 2 55.50 -15.13 -45.63
C LYS A 2 54.16 -15.29 -44.92
N GLY A 3 54.18 -15.45 -43.61
CA GLY A 3 53.00 -15.63 -42.76
C GLY A 3 52.36 -14.28 -42.48
N ILE A 4 51.09 -14.16 -42.86
CA ILE A 4 50.21 -13.03 -42.53
C ILE A 4 49.51 -13.39 -41.22
N LEU A 5 49.79 -12.65 -40.16
CA LEU A 5 49.08 -12.71 -38.89
C LEU A 5 47.84 -11.82 -38.98
N THR A 6 46.65 -12.44 -39.06
CA THR A 6 45.36 -11.78 -38.94
C THR A 6 44.91 -11.78 -37.48
N HIS A 7 44.79 -10.60 -36.86
CA HIS A 7 44.19 -10.44 -35.54
C HIS A 7 42.67 -10.66 -35.60
N PRO A 8 42.05 -11.44 -34.71
CA PRO A 8 40.61 -11.50 -34.60
C PRO A 8 40.11 -10.28 -33.83
N SER A 9 39.24 -9.52 -34.49
CA SER A 9 38.48 -8.40 -33.93
C SER A 9 37.50 -8.89 -32.85
N MET A 10 37.87 -8.75 -31.57
CA MET A 10 36.96 -8.90 -30.43
C MET A 10 36.21 -7.59 -30.14
N PHE A 11 35.20 -7.23 -30.92
CA PHE A 11 34.17 -6.23 -30.55
C PHE A 11 32.99 -6.46 -31.51
N PRO A 12 31.83 -6.98 -31.07
CA PRO A 12 30.94 -6.28 -30.14
C PRO A 12 30.10 -7.23 -29.25
N LEU A 13 30.46 -7.40 -27.97
CA LEU A 13 29.58 -8.08 -26.98
C LEU A 13 29.14 -7.14 -25.84
N VAL A 14 29.46 -5.84 -25.93
CA VAL A 14 29.22 -4.86 -24.85
C VAL A 14 27.94 -4.04 -25.04
N CYS A 15 27.32 -4.01 -26.23
CA CYS A 15 26.08 -3.26 -26.45
C CYS A 15 24.78 -4.03 -26.12
N LEU A 16 24.82 -5.32 -25.79
CA LEU A 16 23.59 -6.10 -25.51
C LEU A 16 23.12 -6.02 -24.04
N LEU A 17 23.89 -5.40 -23.15
CA LEU A 17 23.58 -5.24 -21.72
C LEU A 17 22.90 -3.90 -21.37
N ALA A 18 22.67 -3.01 -22.36
CA ALA A 18 22.09 -1.68 -22.14
C ALA A 18 20.56 -1.62 -22.33
N LEU A 19 19.90 -2.76 -22.59
CA LEU A 19 18.44 -2.89 -22.49
C LEU A 19 18.07 -3.53 -21.14
N ALA A 20 18.68 -3.05 -20.05
CA ALA A 20 18.09 -3.24 -18.74
C ALA A 20 16.72 -2.58 -18.80
N HIS A 21 15.67 -3.38 -19.00
CA HIS A 21 14.30 -2.93 -18.88
C HIS A 21 14.19 -2.30 -17.49
N VAL A 22 14.08 -0.98 -17.45
CA VAL A 22 13.64 -0.25 -16.27
C VAL A 22 12.26 -0.79 -15.99
N THR A 23 12.17 -1.78 -15.12
CA THR A 23 10.90 -2.34 -14.71
C THR A 23 10.20 -1.25 -13.92
N SER A 24 9.12 -0.70 -14.47
CA SER A 24 8.25 0.25 -13.76
C SER A 24 7.81 -0.36 -12.43
N GLY A 25 8.08 0.35 -11.33
CA GLY A 25 7.77 -0.05 -9.96
C GLY A 25 6.27 -0.04 -9.63
N ALA A 26 5.46 0.49 -10.54
CA ALA A 26 4.02 0.62 -10.40
C ALA A 26 3.35 -0.73 -10.13
N VAL A 27 2.47 -0.74 -9.14
CA VAL A 27 1.69 -1.92 -8.76
C VAL A 27 0.44 -1.98 -9.64
N GLU A 28 0.40 -2.96 -10.53
CA GLU A 28 -0.67 -3.13 -11.52
C GLU A 28 -1.66 -4.20 -11.06
N PHE A 29 -2.75 -3.78 -10.45
CA PHE A 29 -3.89 -4.63 -10.15
C PHE A 29 -4.70 -4.95 -11.42
N SER A 30 -5.67 -5.87 -11.30
CA SER A 30 -6.58 -6.23 -12.39
C SER A 30 -7.38 -5.03 -12.92
N HIS A 31 -7.83 -4.14 -12.03
CA HIS A 31 -8.69 -2.99 -12.36
C HIS A 31 -8.10 -1.63 -11.97
N ALA A 32 -6.88 -1.59 -11.46
CA ALA A 32 -6.23 -0.36 -11.08
C ALA A 32 -4.72 -0.42 -11.27
N THR A 33 -4.08 0.74 -11.27
CA THR A 33 -2.64 0.87 -11.13
C THR A 33 -2.35 1.88 -10.04
N LEU A 34 -1.40 1.55 -9.18
CA LEU A 34 -0.93 2.40 -8.10
C LEU A 34 0.51 2.83 -8.41
N TYR A 35 0.70 4.13 -8.58
CA TYR A 35 1.99 4.75 -8.88
C TYR A 35 2.52 5.52 -7.69
N ASP A 36 3.83 5.67 -7.61
CA ASP A 36 4.56 6.44 -6.61
C ASP A 36 5.57 7.42 -7.20
N ILE A 37 6.36 8.04 -6.33
CA ILE A 37 7.34 9.04 -6.75
C ILE A 37 8.45 8.45 -7.63
N TYR A 38 8.82 7.19 -7.42
CA TYR A 38 9.87 6.49 -8.16
C TYR A 38 9.41 6.13 -9.57
N ASP A 39 8.10 5.89 -9.77
CA ASP A 39 7.55 5.70 -11.11
C ASP A 39 7.70 6.93 -12.00
N PHE A 40 7.83 8.12 -11.42
CA PHE A 40 8.02 9.37 -12.15
C PHE A 40 9.48 9.78 -12.25
N ALA A 41 10.35 9.27 -11.37
CA ALA A 41 11.74 9.68 -11.28
C ALA A 41 12.53 9.33 -12.56
N GLY A 42 13.02 10.35 -13.26
CA GLY A 42 13.78 10.17 -14.50
C GLY A 42 12.93 9.87 -15.75
N GLU A 43 11.63 9.64 -15.58
CA GLU A 43 10.68 9.39 -16.66
C GLU A 43 10.03 10.68 -17.11
N LYS A 44 10.00 10.95 -18.43
CA LYS A 44 9.32 12.13 -18.99
C LYS A 44 7.81 11.94 -19.11
N GLU A 45 7.38 10.71 -19.33
CA GLU A 45 5.99 10.35 -19.58
C GLU A 45 5.73 8.95 -19.02
N VAL A 46 4.76 8.84 -18.12
CA VAL A 46 4.27 7.56 -17.60
C VAL A 46 2.91 7.28 -18.22
N PRO A 47 2.77 6.29 -19.12
CA PRO A 47 1.48 5.97 -19.73
C PRO A 47 0.49 5.40 -18.70
N LEU A 48 -0.80 5.67 -18.91
CA LEU A 48 -1.90 5.17 -18.07
C LEU A 48 -2.74 4.11 -18.83
N PRO A 49 -2.25 2.86 -18.95
CA PRO A 49 -2.91 1.82 -19.76
C PRO A 49 -4.28 1.39 -19.22
N ARG A 50 -4.58 1.66 -17.94
CA ARG A 50 -5.90 1.39 -17.33
C ARG A 50 -6.96 2.45 -17.65
N CYS A 51 -6.61 3.44 -18.47
CA CYS A 51 -7.51 4.53 -18.85
C CYS A 51 -8.02 4.43 -20.29
N ASP A 52 -7.77 3.31 -21.01
CA ASP A 52 -8.19 3.13 -22.41
C ASP A 52 -9.69 3.38 -22.65
N ASN A 53 -10.54 3.10 -21.65
CA ASN A 53 -11.99 3.36 -21.71
C ASN A 53 -12.43 4.41 -20.67
N GLY A 54 -11.51 5.28 -20.27
CA GLY A 54 -11.66 6.20 -19.15
C GLY A 54 -11.27 5.57 -17.81
N CYS A 55 -10.97 6.43 -16.84
CA CYS A 55 -10.55 6.02 -15.50
C CYS A 55 -10.85 7.11 -14.47
N LEU A 56 -10.74 6.73 -13.20
CA LEU A 56 -10.79 7.64 -12.05
C LEU A 56 -9.39 7.73 -11.44
N ILE A 57 -8.88 8.95 -11.30
CA ILE A 57 -7.55 9.20 -10.71
C ILE A 57 -7.72 9.85 -9.34
N PHE A 58 -7.16 9.21 -8.33
CA PHE A 58 -7.05 9.75 -6.97
C PHE A 58 -5.57 9.97 -6.65
N ALA A 59 -5.27 11.03 -5.89
CA ALA A 59 -3.91 11.31 -5.47
C ALA A 59 -3.83 11.65 -3.98
N SER A 60 -2.79 11.20 -3.30
CA SER A 60 -2.43 11.62 -1.93
C SER A 60 -1.00 12.12 -1.94
N ILE A 61 -0.75 13.26 -1.31
CA ILE A 61 0.55 13.91 -1.24
C ILE A 61 0.84 14.30 0.20
N GLN A 62 2.11 14.50 0.56
CA GLN A 62 2.42 15.13 1.83
C GLN A 62 1.87 16.58 1.89
N PRO A 63 1.38 17.06 3.04
CA PRO A 63 0.76 18.39 3.15
C PRO A 63 1.67 19.58 2.77
N SER A 64 3.00 19.40 2.80
CA SER A 64 3.94 20.41 2.32
C SER A 64 3.81 20.56 0.81
N GLN A 65 3.45 21.76 0.35
CA GLN A 65 3.46 22.09 -1.08
C GLN A 65 4.85 21.80 -1.64
N HIS A 66 4.91 20.88 -2.61
CA HIS A 66 6.17 20.48 -3.19
C HIS A 66 6.20 20.83 -4.68
N PRO A 67 7.08 21.76 -5.10
CA PRO A 67 7.17 22.20 -6.50
C PRO A 67 7.30 21.04 -7.49
N TYR A 68 7.93 19.94 -7.08
CA TYR A 68 8.04 18.73 -7.89
C TYR A 68 6.68 18.14 -8.30
N ILE A 69 5.74 18.03 -7.35
CA ILE A 69 4.45 17.38 -7.59
C ILE A 69 3.52 18.27 -8.43
N ASP A 70 3.69 19.59 -8.36
CA ASP A 70 2.98 20.53 -9.24
C ASP A 70 3.35 20.34 -10.72
N GLN A 71 4.53 19.79 -11.01
CA GLN A 71 5.03 19.50 -12.36
C GLN A 71 4.74 18.07 -12.83
N LEU A 72 4.01 17.27 -12.05
CA LEU A 72 3.45 16.00 -12.49
C LEU A 72 2.03 16.25 -13.03
N ILE A 73 1.85 16.12 -14.34
CA ILE A 73 0.63 16.53 -15.05
C ILE A 73 -0.05 15.32 -15.67
N VAL A 74 -1.28 15.02 -15.27
CA VAL A 74 -2.15 14.13 -16.03
C VAL A 74 -2.57 14.84 -17.32
N HIS A 75 -2.18 14.29 -18.47
CA HIS A 75 -2.48 14.82 -19.78
C HIS A 75 -3.50 13.95 -20.53
N ASP A 76 -4.58 14.58 -21.00
CA ASP A 76 -5.56 13.98 -21.90
C ASP A 76 -5.26 14.39 -23.35
N TYR A 77 -4.70 13.47 -24.14
CA TYR A 77 -4.36 13.72 -25.55
C TYR A 77 -5.58 13.93 -26.46
N THR A 78 -6.78 13.54 -26.01
CA THR A 78 -8.01 13.66 -26.78
C THR A 78 -8.58 15.07 -26.70
N THR A 79 -8.55 15.65 -25.49
CA THR A 79 -9.13 16.98 -25.23
C THR A 79 -8.08 18.09 -25.06
N GLY A 80 -6.80 17.73 -24.93
CA GLY A 80 -5.70 18.65 -24.62
C GLY A 80 -5.75 19.21 -23.20
N LYS A 81 -6.52 18.57 -22.29
CA LYS A 81 -6.66 19.02 -20.91
C LYS A 81 -5.53 18.48 -20.03
N ASP A 82 -5.08 19.35 -19.14
CA ASP A 82 -4.06 19.08 -18.15
C ASP A 82 -4.61 19.22 -16.73
N MET A 83 -4.18 18.34 -15.85
CA MET A 83 -4.46 18.42 -14.41
C MET A 83 -3.23 17.98 -13.63
N SER A 84 -2.71 18.84 -12.75
CA SER A 84 -1.57 18.45 -11.91
C SER A 84 -1.97 17.47 -10.82
N ILE A 85 -1.07 16.54 -10.46
CA ILE A 85 -1.30 15.60 -9.35
C ILE A 85 -1.56 16.34 -8.03
N GLN A 86 -0.93 17.49 -7.82
CA GLN A 86 -1.21 18.36 -6.66
C GLN A 86 -2.63 18.94 -6.68
N ALA A 87 -3.20 19.25 -7.84
CA ALA A 87 -4.59 19.68 -7.92
C ALA A 87 -5.54 18.51 -7.63
N ILE A 88 -5.27 17.34 -8.19
CA ILE A 88 -6.05 16.10 -7.95
C ILE A 88 -6.06 15.75 -6.45
N SER A 89 -4.93 15.89 -5.76
CA SER A 89 -4.84 15.51 -4.35
C SER A 89 -5.73 16.34 -3.43
N LYS A 90 -6.06 17.57 -3.84
CA LYS A 90 -6.94 18.50 -3.13
C LYS A 90 -8.42 18.32 -3.47
N MET A 91 -8.76 17.48 -4.45
CA MET A 91 -10.15 17.22 -4.83
C MET A 91 -10.83 16.39 -3.74
N GLN A 92 -11.69 17.03 -2.95
CA GLN A 92 -12.48 16.40 -1.90
C GLN A 92 -13.82 17.13 -1.70
N GLN A 93 -14.78 16.45 -1.07
CA GLN A 93 -16.03 17.07 -0.63
C GLN A 93 -15.81 17.89 0.63
N ASP A 94 -16.28 19.14 0.65
CA ASP A 94 -16.03 20.07 1.76
C ASP A 94 -16.57 19.60 3.11
N SER A 95 -17.68 18.86 3.13
CA SER A 95 -18.36 18.45 4.37
C SER A 95 -17.86 17.15 4.99
N THR A 96 -17.27 16.26 4.18
CA THR A 96 -16.87 14.91 4.60
C THR A 96 -15.37 14.65 4.44
N SER A 97 -14.66 15.52 3.71
CA SER A 97 -13.32 15.26 3.18
C SER A 97 -13.22 13.97 2.34
N GLN A 98 -14.35 13.45 1.83
CA GLN A 98 -14.32 12.33 0.90
C GLN A 98 -13.60 12.77 -0.38
N LYS A 99 -12.57 12.05 -0.80
CA LYS A 99 -11.84 12.35 -2.02
C LYS A 99 -12.75 12.23 -3.24
N LEU A 100 -12.63 13.20 -4.15
CA LEU A 100 -13.27 13.18 -5.45
C LEU A 100 -12.21 12.81 -6.50
N PRO A 101 -12.53 11.94 -7.47
CA PRO A 101 -11.59 11.60 -8.53
C PRO A 101 -11.47 12.72 -9.54
N TYR A 102 -10.30 12.82 -10.17
CA TYR A 102 -10.22 13.39 -11.52
C TYR A 102 -10.72 12.32 -12.52
N GLU A 103 -11.89 12.57 -13.10
CA GLU A 103 -12.55 11.62 -14.01
C GLU A 103 -12.16 11.88 -15.46
N LEU A 104 -11.56 10.86 -16.08
CA LEU A 104 -11.33 10.79 -17.52
C LEU A 104 -12.45 9.92 -18.11
N SER A 105 -13.41 10.53 -18.79
CA SER A 105 -14.69 9.89 -19.14
C SER A 105 -14.74 9.28 -20.54
N VAL A 106 -13.78 9.60 -21.39
CA VAL A 106 -13.76 9.17 -22.80
C VAL A 106 -12.68 8.12 -23.04
N LYS A 107 -12.85 7.33 -24.10
CA LYS A 107 -11.77 6.49 -24.62
C LYS A 107 -10.69 7.40 -25.22
N GLY A 108 -9.44 7.18 -24.84
CA GLY A 108 -8.33 8.05 -25.25
C GLY A 108 -6.98 7.53 -24.81
N ARG A 109 -5.93 8.26 -25.19
CA ARG A 109 -4.57 8.08 -24.64
C ARG A 109 -4.40 9.04 -23.49
N TYR A 110 -3.85 8.55 -22.40
CA TYR A 110 -3.59 9.31 -21.18
C TYR A 110 -2.20 8.99 -20.65
N SER A 111 -1.54 9.98 -20.07
CA SER A 111 -0.26 9.81 -19.40
C SER A 111 -0.10 10.81 -18.25
N ILE A 112 0.86 10.54 -17.38
CA ILE A 112 1.39 11.53 -16.44
C ILE A 112 2.69 12.05 -17.05
N LEU A 113 2.70 13.30 -17.46
CA LEU A 113 3.88 14.02 -17.90
C LEU A 113 4.67 14.49 -16.69
N ASN A 114 5.97 14.23 -16.69
CA ASN A 114 6.88 14.81 -15.71
C ASN A 114 7.59 16.00 -16.35
N LEU A 115 7.17 17.21 -15.97
CA LEU A 115 7.73 18.46 -16.47
C LEU A 115 8.90 18.96 -15.61
N ASN A 116 9.30 18.22 -14.59
CA ASN A 116 10.49 18.54 -13.81
C ASN A 116 11.76 18.40 -14.67
N ASP A 117 12.79 19.20 -14.36
CA ASP A 117 14.10 19.02 -14.96
C ASP A 117 14.63 17.63 -14.59
N PHE A 118 15.22 16.91 -15.56
CA PHE A 118 15.86 15.62 -15.33
C PHE A 118 16.99 15.71 -14.29
N LEU A 119 17.57 16.91 -14.11
CA LEU A 119 18.57 17.18 -13.09
C LEU A 119 17.99 17.52 -11.72
N THR A 120 16.66 17.53 -11.55
CA THR A 120 16.04 17.77 -10.25
C THR A 120 16.50 16.69 -9.29
N PRO A 121 17.29 17.04 -8.26
CA PRO A 121 17.93 16.03 -7.44
C PRO A 121 16.87 15.27 -6.66
N TYR A 122 17.10 13.97 -6.47
CA TYR A 122 16.21 13.05 -5.77
C TYR A 122 15.75 13.56 -4.38
N ILE A 123 16.56 14.39 -3.73
CA ILE A 123 16.22 15.04 -2.44
C ILE A 123 15.01 16.00 -2.51
N MET A 124 14.60 16.40 -3.71
CA MET A 124 13.39 17.20 -3.97
C MET A 124 12.19 16.33 -4.36
N MET A 125 12.29 15.02 -4.22
CA MET A 125 11.15 14.13 -4.44
C MET A 125 10.42 13.95 -3.11
N THR A 126 9.11 14.21 -3.10
CA THR A 126 8.24 13.95 -1.95
C THR A 126 7.33 12.77 -2.23
N ASP A 127 6.99 12.04 -1.16
CA ASP A 127 6.06 10.93 -1.27
C ASP A 127 4.74 11.36 -1.91
N VAL A 128 4.32 10.57 -2.89
CA VAL A 128 3.03 10.68 -3.55
C VAL A 128 2.45 9.29 -3.73
N ALA A 129 1.14 9.19 -3.66
CA ALA A 129 0.40 8.05 -4.17
C ALA A 129 -0.58 8.51 -5.22
N VAL A 130 -0.56 7.84 -6.39
CA VAL A 130 -1.54 8.05 -7.46
C VAL A 130 -2.21 6.72 -7.73
N TYR A 131 -3.51 6.66 -7.46
CA TYR A 131 -4.33 5.46 -7.61
C TYR A 131 -5.29 5.67 -8.78
N VAL A 132 -5.04 4.93 -9.86
CA VAL A 132 -5.74 5.04 -11.14
C VAL A 132 -6.61 3.81 -11.31
N VAL A 133 -7.93 3.98 -11.37
CA VAL A 133 -8.90 2.87 -11.41
C VAL A 133 -9.68 2.89 -12.70
N ASP A 134 -9.88 1.72 -13.30
CA ASP A 134 -10.78 1.54 -14.43
C ASP A 134 -12.19 2.09 -14.10
N ARG A 135 -12.71 2.93 -14.98
CA ARG A 135 -13.96 3.66 -14.72
C ARG A 135 -15.17 2.73 -14.63
N ALA A 136 -15.26 1.75 -15.52
CA ALA A 136 -16.40 0.83 -15.57
C ALA A 136 -16.44 -0.02 -14.29
N TYR A 137 -15.28 -0.51 -13.84
CA TYR A 137 -15.15 -1.20 -12.57
C TYR A 137 -15.54 -0.30 -11.40
N ALA A 138 -14.99 0.92 -11.33
CA ALA A 138 -15.29 1.82 -10.22
C ALA A 138 -16.79 2.14 -10.09
N GLN A 139 -17.50 2.31 -11.21
CA GLN A 139 -18.95 2.51 -11.23
C GLN A 139 -19.76 1.30 -10.74
N SER A 140 -19.17 0.11 -10.71
CA SER A 140 -19.81 -1.12 -10.22
C SER A 140 -19.68 -1.32 -8.70
N VAL A 141 -18.86 -0.52 -8.03
CA VAL A 141 -18.57 -0.64 -6.60
C VAL A 141 -19.13 0.56 -5.84
N ASP A 142 -19.78 0.31 -4.70
CA ASP A 142 -20.14 1.35 -3.76
C ASP A 142 -18.96 1.65 -2.83
N TYR A 143 -18.24 2.76 -3.08
CA TYR A 143 -17.01 3.10 -2.37
C TYR A 143 -16.98 4.53 -1.84
N GLU A 144 -16.17 4.73 -0.80
CA GLU A 144 -15.67 6.01 -0.33
C GLU A 144 -14.15 5.95 -0.16
N ILE A 145 -13.46 7.05 -0.50
CA ILE A 145 -12.01 7.18 -0.34
C ILE A 145 -11.72 8.42 0.50
N TYR A 146 -10.78 8.30 1.43
CA TYR A 146 -10.31 9.42 2.26
C TYR A 146 -8.79 9.52 2.20
N ASP A 147 -8.28 10.73 2.31
CA ASP A 147 -6.85 10.97 2.50
C ASP A 147 -6.53 10.92 4.00
N ALA A 148 -5.50 10.15 4.39
CA ALA A 148 -5.07 10.10 5.79
C ALA A 148 -4.71 11.48 6.33
N GLY A 149 -4.20 12.40 5.50
CA GLY A 149 -3.82 13.74 5.92
C GLY A 149 -4.97 14.69 6.21
N SER A 150 -6.16 14.44 5.66
CA SER A 150 -7.31 15.37 5.73
C SER A 150 -8.64 14.69 6.09
N MET A 151 -8.61 13.42 6.52
CA MET A 151 -9.81 12.65 6.83
C MET A 151 -10.64 13.32 7.93
N ALA A 152 -11.84 13.78 7.55
CA ALA A 152 -12.85 14.36 8.43
C ALA A 152 -14.19 13.62 8.30
N ARG A 153 -14.11 12.28 8.25
CA ARG A 153 -15.29 11.43 8.08
C ARG A 153 -16.16 11.45 9.33
N ALA A 154 -17.44 11.77 9.17
CA ALA A 154 -18.42 11.71 10.25
C ALA A 154 -18.70 10.25 10.70
N ASN A 155 -19.32 10.10 11.88
CA ASN A 155 -19.83 8.79 12.33
C ASN A 155 -21.10 8.44 11.54
N VAL A 156 -20.91 7.84 10.36
CA VAL A 156 -21.98 7.49 9.42
C VAL A 156 -21.89 6.02 9.00
N VAL A 157 -22.98 5.52 8.43
CA VAL A 157 -23.02 4.20 7.79
C VAL A 157 -22.01 4.19 6.64
N PRO A 158 -21.05 3.27 6.63
CA PRO A 158 -20.07 3.20 5.55
C PRO A 158 -20.74 2.77 4.26
N LYS A 159 -20.18 3.26 3.14
CA LYS A 159 -20.42 2.65 1.83
C LYS A 159 -19.88 1.22 1.80
N GLY A 160 -20.13 0.50 0.70
CA GLY A 160 -19.64 -0.86 0.49
C GLY A 160 -18.17 -1.07 0.85
N VAL A 161 -17.31 -0.12 0.47
CA VAL A 161 -15.88 -0.14 0.78
C VAL A 161 -15.41 1.23 1.27
N VAL A 162 -14.65 1.26 2.37
CA VAL A 162 -13.94 2.46 2.84
C VAL A 162 -12.46 2.31 2.56
N THR A 163 -11.91 3.10 1.65
CA THR A 163 -10.47 3.15 1.38
C THR A 163 -9.86 4.37 2.04
N VAL A 164 -8.79 4.17 2.80
CA VAL A 164 -7.92 5.25 3.28
C VAL A 164 -6.65 5.21 2.43
N MET A 165 -6.28 6.38 1.91
CA MET A 165 -5.12 6.59 1.07
C MET A 165 -4.12 7.48 1.79
N GLY A 166 -2.83 7.17 1.71
CA GLY A 166 -1.76 7.97 2.27
C GLY A 166 -0.56 8.03 1.34
N ALA A 167 0.10 9.18 1.28
CA ALA A 167 1.36 9.30 0.57
C ALA A 167 2.49 8.49 1.24
N ARG A 168 2.40 8.35 2.56
CA ARG A 168 3.37 7.66 3.44
C ARG A 168 2.66 6.78 4.47
N GLN A 169 3.44 6.16 5.35
CA GLN A 169 2.96 5.42 6.52
C GLN A 169 1.84 6.17 7.26
N MET A 170 0.73 5.47 7.51
CA MET A 170 -0.46 6.06 8.10
C MET A 170 -0.97 5.24 9.28
N PHE A 171 -1.72 5.89 10.16
CA PHE A 171 -2.44 5.29 11.26
C PHE A 171 -3.93 5.39 10.98
N VAL A 172 -4.64 4.27 11.03
CA VAL A 172 -6.09 4.19 10.82
C VAL A 172 -6.72 3.51 12.02
N LYS A 173 -7.69 4.17 12.65
CA LYS A 173 -8.40 3.62 13.80
C LYS A 173 -9.89 3.74 13.67
N ALA A 174 -10.59 2.84 14.36
CA ALA A 174 -12.01 2.98 14.62
C ALA A 174 -12.27 2.53 16.06
N ASP A 175 -12.93 3.38 16.83
CA ASP A 175 -13.31 3.04 18.20
C ASP A 175 -14.43 1.99 18.18
N LYS A 176 -14.54 1.24 19.28
CA LYS A 176 -15.67 0.32 19.46
C LYS A 176 -16.99 1.08 19.33
N GLY A 177 -17.88 0.56 18.51
CA GLY A 177 -19.16 1.19 18.20
C GLY A 177 -20.29 0.17 18.09
N ALA A 178 -21.20 0.41 17.13
CA ALA A 178 -22.27 -0.52 16.84
C ALA A 178 -21.72 -1.86 16.35
N ALA A 179 -22.45 -2.94 16.64
CA ALA A 179 -22.02 -4.30 16.29
C ALA A 179 -21.74 -4.41 14.79
N ASN A 180 -20.51 -4.74 14.41
CA ASN A 180 -20.10 -4.90 13.03
C ASN A 180 -19.17 -6.11 12.89
N SER A 181 -18.78 -6.39 11.67
CA SER A 181 -17.67 -7.26 11.30
C SER A 181 -17.01 -6.63 10.09
N PHE A 182 -15.71 -6.84 9.91
CA PHE A 182 -15.02 -6.25 8.77
C PHE A 182 -13.88 -7.12 8.26
N THR A 183 -13.54 -6.88 7.00
CA THR A 183 -12.30 -7.36 6.38
C THR A 183 -11.49 -6.17 5.89
N ALA A 184 -10.23 -6.09 6.30
CA ALA A 184 -9.28 -5.07 5.86
C ALA A 184 -8.25 -5.69 4.91
N ARG A 185 -7.86 -4.96 3.85
CA ARG A 185 -6.82 -5.35 2.88
C ARG A 185 -5.89 -4.17 2.58
N LEU A 186 -4.62 -4.44 2.27
CA LEU A 186 -3.61 -3.43 1.94
C LEU A 186 -3.66 -3.01 0.46
N THR A 187 -4.88 -2.89 -0.06
CA THR A 187 -5.19 -2.58 -1.46
C THR A 187 -6.29 -1.52 -1.53
N GLY A 188 -6.56 -1.04 -2.74
CA GLY A 188 -7.69 -0.14 -3.01
C GLY A 188 -9.03 -0.89 -3.04
N PHE A 189 -10.11 -0.15 -3.29
CA PHE A 189 -11.46 -0.71 -3.29
C PHE A 189 -11.67 -1.77 -4.39
N ASP A 190 -10.79 -1.82 -5.37
CA ASP A 190 -10.79 -2.77 -6.49
C ASP A 190 -10.43 -4.21 -6.13
N ASN A 191 -9.87 -4.42 -4.94
CA ASN A 191 -9.38 -5.73 -4.50
C ASN A 191 -9.85 -6.13 -3.09
N THR A 192 -11.06 -5.72 -2.72
CA THR A 192 -11.59 -5.93 -1.37
C THR A 192 -12.54 -7.10 -1.20
N ALA A 193 -13.01 -7.69 -2.29
CA ALA A 193 -13.85 -8.88 -2.23
C ALA A 193 -13.06 -10.11 -1.71
N ASP A 194 -13.75 -11.05 -1.06
CA ASP A 194 -13.12 -12.31 -0.63
C ASP A 194 -12.63 -13.17 -1.80
N ASN A 195 -13.27 -13.05 -2.96
CA ASN A 195 -12.88 -13.66 -4.23
C ASN A 195 -12.22 -12.65 -5.21
N ASN A 196 -11.48 -11.67 -4.69
CA ASN A 196 -10.80 -10.68 -5.54
C ASN A 196 -9.87 -11.34 -6.56
N VAL A 197 -9.80 -10.76 -7.76
CA VAL A 197 -9.15 -11.36 -8.93
C VAL A 197 -7.65 -11.53 -8.71
N ASP A 198 -7.02 -10.59 -7.98
CA ASP A 198 -5.58 -10.55 -7.73
C ASP A 198 -5.11 -11.42 -6.55
N GLU A 199 -6.03 -12.15 -5.89
CA GLU A 199 -5.79 -13.03 -4.74
C GLU A 199 -5.07 -12.33 -3.58
N CYS A 200 -5.50 -11.11 -3.26
CA CYS A 200 -5.02 -10.30 -2.16
C CYS A 200 -5.48 -10.87 -0.81
N THR A 201 -4.51 -11.24 0.03
CA THR A 201 -4.75 -11.69 1.40
C THR A 201 -5.32 -10.56 2.25
N TYR A 202 -6.14 -10.92 3.24
CA TYR A 202 -6.64 -9.93 4.19
C TYR A 202 -5.52 -9.48 5.14
N ALA A 203 -5.44 -8.19 5.41
CA ALA A 203 -4.60 -7.64 6.46
C ALA A 203 -5.16 -8.04 7.83
N TYR A 204 -6.48 -7.95 7.98
CA TYR A 204 -7.19 -8.34 9.20
C TYR A 204 -8.65 -8.67 8.90
N LYS A 205 -9.27 -9.58 9.68
CA LYS A 205 -10.68 -9.94 9.53
C LYS A 205 -11.30 -10.21 10.90
N THR A 206 -12.51 -9.71 11.14
CA THR A 206 -13.22 -9.89 12.41
C THR A 206 -14.60 -10.50 12.20
N GLN A 207 -15.07 -11.24 13.20
CA GLN A 207 -16.48 -11.64 13.32
C GLN A 207 -17.30 -10.68 14.20
N THR A 208 -16.60 -9.97 15.09
CA THR A 208 -17.17 -8.98 16.01
C THR A 208 -16.32 -7.72 16.04
N PHE A 209 -16.95 -6.56 16.01
CA PHE A 209 -16.29 -5.26 16.00
C PHE A 209 -16.03 -4.74 17.41
N GLU A 210 -14.78 -4.84 17.83
CA GLU A 210 -14.28 -4.29 19.11
C GLU A 210 -13.47 -3.00 18.90
N GLY A 211 -13.59 -2.39 17.71
CA GLY A 211 -12.66 -1.37 17.23
C GLY A 211 -11.37 -1.96 16.68
N PHE A 212 -10.51 -1.11 16.13
CA PHE A 212 -9.18 -1.47 15.65
C PHE A 212 -8.24 -0.27 15.64
N GLU A 213 -6.95 -0.57 15.64
CA GLU A 213 -5.86 0.38 15.45
C GLU A 213 -4.83 -0.21 14.49
N PHE A 214 -4.74 0.35 13.28
CA PHE A 214 -3.90 -0.16 12.22
C PHE A 214 -2.79 0.85 11.89
N HIS A 215 -1.55 0.41 12.08
CA HIS A 215 -0.37 1.09 11.61
C HIS A 215 -0.01 0.54 10.23
N VAL A 216 -0.46 1.25 9.19
CA VAL A 216 -0.37 0.82 7.81
C VAL A 216 0.92 1.33 7.20
N ASN A 217 1.80 0.40 6.85
CA ASN A 217 3.05 0.68 6.18
C ASN A 217 2.87 0.57 4.65
N GLY A 218 1.97 1.37 4.09
CA GLY A 218 1.62 1.31 2.68
C GLY A 218 0.64 2.43 2.31
N PRO A 219 0.41 2.68 1.01
CA PRO A 219 -0.38 3.83 0.58
C PRO A 219 -1.88 3.62 0.59
N LEU A 220 -2.35 2.37 0.70
CA LEU A 220 -3.76 2.03 0.67
C LEU A 220 -4.08 1.02 1.77
N ILE A 221 -5.20 1.25 2.45
CA ILE A 221 -5.92 0.23 3.19
C ILE A 221 -7.39 0.38 2.87
N SER A 222 -8.07 -0.73 2.60
CA SER A 222 -9.50 -0.74 2.38
C SER A 222 -10.20 -1.66 3.37
N VAL A 223 -11.34 -1.22 3.89
CA VAL A 223 -12.15 -1.91 4.89
C VAL A 223 -13.56 -2.13 4.34
N VAL A 224 -14.01 -3.38 4.36
CA VAL A 224 -15.38 -3.78 4.00
C VAL A 224 -16.10 -4.15 5.29
N PHE A 225 -17.23 -3.51 5.57
CA PHE A 225 -18.07 -3.81 6.73
C PHE A 225 -19.29 -4.64 6.33
N ASP A 226 -19.50 -5.80 6.95
CA ASP A 226 -20.57 -6.71 6.53
C ASP A 226 -21.95 -6.19 6.97
N LYS A 227 -22.04 -5.66 8.19
CA LYS A 227 -23.32 -5.21 8.77
C LYS A 227 -23.66 -3.75 8.44
N LYS A 228 -22.70 -2.98 7.92
CA LYS A 228 -22.82 -1.55 7.58
C LYS A 228 -23.48 -0.70 8.69
N ASN A 229 -23.21 -1.01 9.95
CA ASN A 229 -23.65 -0.16 11.07
C ASN A 229 -22.74 1.08 11.19
N LEU A 230 -23.23 2.10 11.91
CA LEU A 230 -22.49 3.34 12.18
C LEU A 230 -21.09 3.03 12.73
N VAL A 231 -20.08 3.58 12.08
CA VAL A 231 -18.68 3.46 12.50
C VAL A 231 -17.98 4.81 12.30
N ALA A 232 -17.20 5.22 13.29
CA ALA A 232 -16.31 6.36 13.19
C ALA A 232 -14.91 5.85 12.84
N ILE A 233 -14.42 6.18 11.66
CA ILE A 233 -13.08 5.83 11.20
C ILE A 233 -12.29 7.13 11.14
N GLN A 234 -11.07 7.10 11.68
CA GLN A 234 -10.14 8.21 11.66
C GLN A 234 -8.83 7.73 11.06
N ALA A 235 -8.17 8.60 10.31
CA ALA A 235 -6.84 8.35 9.81
C ALA A 235 -5.98 9.60 9.97
N ASN A 236 -4.67 9.40 10.14
CA ASN A 236 -3.66 10.45 10.19
C ASN A 236 -2.27 9.86 9.89
N TYR A 237 -1.24 10.71 9.93
CA TYR A 237 0.16 10.30 9.75
C TYR A 237 0.91 10.05 11.07
N ASN A 238 0.22 9.79 12.18
CA ASN A 238 0.84 9.47 13.48
C ASN A 238 1.21 7.99 13.55
N TRP A 239 1.95 7.51 12.56
CA TRP A 239 2.47 6.15 12.55
C TRP A 239 3.55 5.98 13.63
N GLN A 240 3.59 4.81 14.27
CA GLN A 240 4.48 4.50 15.39
C GLN A 240 4.89 3.03 15.33
N ASN A 241 6.10 2.73 15.82
CA ASN A 241 6.57 1.35 16.02
C ASN A 241 6.05 0.71 17.31
N PHE A 242 5.47 1.51 18.21
CA PHE A 242 4.81 1.05 19.42
C PHE A 242 3.32 0.84 19.15
N ARG A 243 2.77 -0.29 19.59
CA ARG A 243 1.38 -0.68 19.33
C ARG A 243 0.71 -1.20 20.61
N ASP A 244 -0.61 -1.10 20.66
CA ASP A 244 -1.38 -1.66 21.78
C ASP A 244 -1.66 -3.15 21.54
N LEU A 245 -0.98 -4.02 22.30
CA LEU A 245 -1.16 -5.47 22.26
C LEU A 245 -2.58 -5.91 22.69
N SER A 246 -3.31 -5.06 23.42
CA SER A 246 -4.70 -5.31 23.80
C SER A 246 -5.71 -5.01 22.69
N LYS A 247 -5.24 -4.48 21.56
CA LYS A 247 -6.03 -4.25 20.36
C LYS A 247 -5.72 -5.26 19.27
N ALA A 248 -6.74 -5.52 18.47
CA ALA A 248 -6.61 -6.26 17.23
C ALA A 248 -5.78 -5.47 16.20
N GLY A 249 -4.81 -6.11 15.56
CA GLY A 249 -3.95 -5.46 14.59
C GLY A 249 -3.16 -6.42 13.71
N PHE A 250 -2.35 -5.86 12.82
CA PHE A 250 -1.46 -6.62 11.95
C PHE A 250 -0.14 -5.88 11.72
N ILE A 251 0.91 -6.62 11.37
CA ILE A 251 2.22 -6.14 10.96
C ILE A 251 2.46 -6.66 9.55
N ALA A 252 2.90 -5.77 8.66
CA ALA A 252 3.32 -6.10 7.30
C ALA A 252 4.51 -5.20 6.93
N PRO A 253 5.40 -5.67 6.04
CA PRO A 253 6.48 -4.85 5.51
C PRO A 253 5.99 -3.58 4.81
N PRO A 254 6.84 -2.55 4.71
CA PRO A 254 6.55 -1.37 3.91
C PRO A 254 6.18 -1.72 2.46
N GLY A 255 5.13 -1.11 1.95
CA GLY A 255 4.66 -1.25 0.57
C GLY A 255 4.02 -2.60 0.22
N TYR A 256 3.96 -3.57 1.15
CA TYR A 256 3.37 -4.88 0.89
C TYR A 256 1.86 -4.79 0.63
N ASN A 257 1.40 -5.32 -0.51
CA ASN A 257 -0.02 -5.30 -0.88
C ASN A 257 -0.76 -6.64 -0.67
N GLY A 258 -0.01 -7.75 -0.49
CA GLY A 258 -0.59 -9.06 -0.19
C GLY A 258 -1.21 -9.83 -1.35
N CYS A 259 -1.03 -9.40 -2.60
CA CYS A 259 -1.64 -10.00 -3.78
C CYS A 259 -0.72 -11.02 -4.46
N ALA A 260 -1.24 -12.23 -4.67
CA ALA A 260 -0.44 -13.36 -5.19
C ALA A 260 -0.37 -13.44 -6.71
N LYS A 261 -1.31 -12.82 -7.43
CA LYS A 261 -1.38 -12.86 -8.91
C LYS A 261 -0.70 -11.69 -9.62
N LEU A 262 -0.08 -10.79 -8.86
CA LEU A 262 0.73 -9.72 -9.42
C LEU A 262 2.07 -10.26 -9.90
N ASN A 263 2.78 -9.48 -10.73
CA ASN A 263 4.18 -9.75 -10.98
C ASN A 263 4.90 -9.85 -9.61
N PRO A 264 5.65 -10.92 -9.31
CA PRO A 264 6.28 -11.10 -8.01
C PRO A 264 7.22 -9.93 -7.62
N ALA A 265 7.77 -9.21 -8.59
CA ALA A 265 8.57 -7.99 -8.37
C ALA A 265 7.73 -6.77 -7.93
N LYS A 266 6.41 -6.80 -8.10
CA LYS A 266 5.43 -5.73 -7.83
C LYS A 266 4.55 -5.99 -6.60
N VAL A 267 4.92 -6.96 -5.76
CA VAL A 267 4.21 -7.26 -4.49
C VAL A 267 4.49 -6.18 -3.43
N PHE A 268 5.57 -5.42 -3.62
CA PHE A 268 5.93 -4.27 -2.82
C PHE A 268 5.90 -3.02 -3.69
N ARG A 269 5.51 -1.91 -3.08
CA ARG A 269 5.76 -0.59 -3.63
C ARG A 269 7.17 -0.15 -3.25
N GLN A 270 8.03 0.09 -4.23
CA GLN A 270 9.47 0.24 -4.07
C GLN A 270 9.84 1.40 -3.13
N LEU A 271 10.77 1.14 -2.20
CA LEU A 271 11.60 2.15 -1.56
C LEU A 271 13.03 1.84 -1.97
N ASP A 272 13.73 2.83 -2.52
CA ASP A 272 15.14 2.66 -2.89
C ASP A 272 15.96 2.15 -1.68
N ASN A 273 16.81 1.15 -1.95
CA ASN A 273 17.70 0.42 -1.02
C ASN A 273 17.14 -0.82 -0.31
N GLY A 274 15.91 -1.25 -0.63
CA GLY A 274 15.31 -2.44 -0.01
C GLY A 274 14.82 -2.18 1.41
N PHE A 275 13.96 -3.06 1.91
CA PHE A 275 13.40 -2.90 3.24
C PHE A 275 14.33 -3.52 4.27
N TYR A 276 15.08 -2.67 4.97
CA TYR A 276 15.80 -3.07 6.15
C TYR A 276 14.82 -3.57 7.22
N GLY A 277 15.27 -4.55 7.99
CA GLY A 277 14.48 -5.11 9.08
C GLY A 277 13.94 -4.06 10.05
N GLU A 278 12.69 -4.24 10.46
CA GLU A 278 12.03 -3.38 11.45
C GLU A 278 11.70 -4.18 12.72
N GLU A 279 11.65 -3.47 13.83
CA GLU A 279 11.24 -3.98 15.14
C GLU A 279 10.02 -3.19 15.63
N PHE A 280 9.02 -3.92 16.12
CA PHE A 280 7.79 -3.35 16.66
C PHE A 280 7.59 -3.83 18.08
N ASP A 281 7.29 -2.90 18.97
CA ASP A 281 6.99 -3.17 20.37
C ASP A 281 5.48 -3.08 20.59
N LEU A 282 4.91 -4.13 21.15
CA LEU A 282 3.49 -4.24 21.43
C LEU A 282 3.29 -4.36 22.93
N HIS A 283 2.65 -3.35 23.54
CA HIS A 283 2.41 -3.27 24.98
C HIS A 283 0.93 -3.33 25.31
N SER A 284 0.57 -3.90 26.46
CA SER A 284 -0.78 -3.83 27.02
C SER A 284 -0.71 -3.34 28.47
N THR A 285 -1.75 -2.64 28.93
CA THR A 285 -1.86 -2.18 30.33
C THR A 285 -2.11 -3.31 31.32
N GLY A 286 -2.52 -4.48 30.84
CA GLY A 286 -2.69 -5.70 31.61
C GLY A 286 -2.34 -6.92 30.80
N LYS A 287 -2.28 -8.07 31.46
CA LYS A 287 -1.93 -9.33 30.79
C LYS A 287 -3.04 -9.80 29.87
N VAL A 288 -2.66 -10.21 28.67
CA VAL A 288 -3.55 -10.76 27.63
C VAL A 288 -3.00 -12.08 27.11
N SER A 289 -3.84 -12.87 26.46
CA SER A 289 -3.39 -13.94 25.58
C SER A 289 -3.56 -13.48 24.14
N ALA A 290 -2.47 -13.39 23.38
CA ALA A 290 -2.49 -12.94 22.00
C ALA A 290 -2.22 -14.11 21.05
N THR A 291 -3.15 -14.34 20.13
CA THR A 291 -2.99 -15.29 19.03
C THR A 291 -2.45 -14.56 17.82
N TRP A 292 -1.32 -15.02 17.33
CA TRP A 292 -0.69 -14.57 16.10
C TRP A 292 -1.04 -15.51 14.96
N ASP A 293 -1.54 -14.97 13.86
CA ASP A 293 -1.83 -15.69 12.62
C ASP A 293 -0.99 -15.09 11.48
N ILE A 294 -0.14 -15.91 10.87
CA ILE A 294 0.93 -15.44 9.98
C ILE A 294 0.81 -16.11 8.62
N ASP A 295 0.66 -15.29 7.59
CA ASP A 295 0.90 -15.67 6.20
C ASP A 295 2.24 -15.07 5.76
N CYS A 296 3.17 -15.90 5.30
CA CYS A 296 4.49 -15.44 4.90
C CYS A 296 5.05 -16.22 3.72
N ASN A 297 5.88 -15.53 2.96
CA ASN A 297 6.88 -16.08 2.06
C ASN A 297 8.16 -15.32 2.37
N VAL A 298 9.00 -15.84 3.26
CA VAL A 298 10.20 -15.11 3.72
C VAL A 298 11.44 -16.00 3.64
N THR A 299 12.57 -15.37 3.34
CA THR A 299 13.91 -16.00 3.31
C THR A 299 14.60 -15.96 4.67
N GLN A 300 14.21 -15.02 5.54
CA GLN A 300 14.72 -14.86 6.89
C GLN A 300 13.61 -15.01 7.94
N ASP A 301 14.01 -15.22 9.18
CA ASP A 301 13.09 -15.46 10.30
C ASP A 301 12.24 -14.21 10.62
N LEU A 302 10.94 -14.42 10.72
CA LEU A 302 10.05 -13.57 11.50
C LEU A 302 10.14 -14.01 12.96
N VAL A 303 10.43 -13.09 13.87
CA VAL A 303 10.69 -13.38 15.27
C VAL A 303 9.64 -12.70 16.14
N ILE A 304 8.94 -13.49 16.96
CA ILE A 304 8.02 -13.00 18.00
C ILE A 304 8.64 -13.32 19.35
N LYS A 305 9.05 -12.29 20.09
CA LYS A 305 9.60 -12.39 21.44
C LYS A 305 8.53 -11.98 22.44
N ASP A 306 8.08 -12.92 23.26
CA ASP A 306 7.27 -12.62 24.45
C ASP A 306 8.22 -12.21 25.56
N MET A 307 8.34 -10.90 25.75
CA MET A 307 9.31 -10.31 26.67
C MET A 307 8.91 -10.53 28.13
N THR A 308 7.61 -10.58 28.41
CA THR A 308 7.06 -10.90 29.74
C THR A 308 7.46 -12.31 30.20
N ASN A 309 7.38 -13.29 29.29
CA ASN A 309 7.62 -14.70 29.62
C ASN A 309 8.99 -15.23 29.14
N SER A 310 9.84 -14.38 28.56
CA SER A 310 11.14 -14.76 27.97
C SER A 310 11.04 -15.90 26.94
N LYS A 311 9.95 -15.95 26.17
CA LYS A 311 9.76 -16.95 25.10
C LYS A 311 10.09 -16.32 23.74
N ARG A 312 10.69 -17.11 22.85
CA ARG A 312 11.00 -16.71 21.47
C ARG A 312 10.39 -17.71 20.51
N ASN A 313 9.60 -17.22 19.57
CA ASN A 313 9.02 -18.01 18.49
C ASN A 313 9.56 -17.48 17.15
N THR A 314 9.77 -18.38 16.18
CA THR A 314 10.22 -18.02 14.84
C THR A 314 9.34 -18.64 13.76
N VAL A 315 9.13 -17.90 12.67
CA VAL A 315 8.45 -18.37 11.47
C VAL A 315 9.32 -18.05 10.27
N THR A 316 9.54 -19.03 9.40
CA THR A 316 10.41 -18.90 8.23
C THR A 316 9.87 -19.69 7.04
N GLY A 317 10.29 -19.32 5.83
CA GLY A 317 9.86 -19.92 4.58
C GLY A 317 8.46 -19.51 4.14
N VAL A 318 7.80 -20.39 3.37
CA VAL A 318 6.42 -20.21 2.91
C VAL A 318 5.46 -20.86 3.90
N LYS A 319 4.64 -20.05 4.55
CA LYS A 319 3.60 -20.50 5.49
C LYS A 319 2.28 -19.80 5.19
N LYS A 320 1.19 -20.55 5.35
CA LYS A 320 -0.17 -20.01 5.38
C LYS A 320 -0.79 -20.39 6.72
N ASN A 321 -1.41 -19.42 7.38
CA ASN A 321 -2.03 -19.55 8.70
C ASN A 321 -1.12 -20.19 9.77
N ALA A 322 0.16 -19.78 9.83
CA ALA A 322 1.02 -20.21 10.93
C ALA A 322 0.57 -19.55 12.23
N GLN A 323 0.25 -20.35 13.24
CA GLN A 323 -0.28 -19.86 14.51
C GLN A 323 0.75 -19.92 15.65
N ILE A 324 0.87 -18.81 16.39
CA ILE A 324 1.65 -18.71 17.62
C ILE A 324 0.75 -18.10 18.70
N VAL A 325 0.78 -18.63 19.91
CA VAL A 325 0.02 -18.08 21.05
C VAL A 325 0.99 -17.60 22.12
N THR A 326 0.86 -16.35 22.53
CA THR A 326 1.59 -15.77 23.67
C THR A 326 0.60 -15.53 24.81
N GLU A 327 0.67 -16.39 25.83
CA GLU A 327 -0.28 -16.39 26.95
C GLU A 327 0.18 -15.50 28.10
N ASN A 328 -0.75 -14.82 28.76
CA ASN A 328 -0.51 -14.05 29.98
C ASN A 328 0.67 -13.05 29.84
N THR A 329 0.72 -12.36 28.70
CA THR A 329 1.78 -11.42 28.32
C THR A 329 1.25 -9.99 28.30
N ASP A 330 2.12 -9.02 28.58
CA ASP A 330 1.84 -7.59 28.48
C ASP A 330 2.86 -6.87 27.57
N PHE A 331 3.88 -7.59 27.08
CA PHE A 331 4.90 -7.06 26.20
C PHE A 331 5.40 -8.11 25.20
N VAL A 332 5.16 -7.86 23.92
CA VAL A 332 5.68 -8.65 22.80
C VAL A 332 6.47 -7.75 21.86
N THR A 333 7.62 -8.22 21.41
CA THR A 333 8.38 -7.58 20.32
C THR A 333 8.28 -8.46 19.06
N PHE A 334 7.90 -7.85 17.94
CA PHE A 334 7.94 -8.48 16.61
C PHE A 334 9.11 -7.91 15.82
N PHE A 335 9.93 -8.78 15.23
CA PHE A 335 11.08 -8.40 14.43
C PHE A 335 11.13 -9.20 13.14
N TYR A 336 11.53 -8.55 12.05
CA TYR A 336 11.98 -9.20 10.82
C TYR A 336 13.23 -8.50 10.32
N SER A 337 14.10 -9.21 9.61
CA SER A 337 15.40 -8.69 9.18
C SER A 337 15.43 -8.19 7.73
N GLU A 338 14.61 -8.77 6.87
CA GLU A 338 14.42 -8.31 5.49
C GLU A 338 13.01 -8.62 4.98
N ALA A 339 12.54 -7.79 4.08
CA ALA A 339 11.44 -8.11 3.18
C ALA A 339 11.82 -7.55 1.81
N THR A 340 11.75 -8.36 0.76
CA THR A 340 12.11 -7.93 -0.59
C THR A 340 11.25 -8.69 -1.58
N PRO A 341 10.76 -8.10 -2.68
CA PRO A 341 10.02 -8.85 -3.67
C PRO A 341 10.76 -10.12 -4.11
N PRO A 342 10.10 -11.30 -4.15
CA PRO A 342 8.68 -11.55 -3.90
C PRO A 342 8.33 -11.98 -2.46
N HIS A 343 9.28 -11.85 -1.54
CA HIS A 343 9.23 -12.31 -0.17
C HIS A 343 8.65 -11.27 0.78
N GLY A 344 7.43 -11.52 1.29
CA GLY A 344 6.73 -10.67 2.25
C GLY A 344 5.84 -11.45 3.20
N PHE A 345 5.18 -10.74 4.12
CA PHE A 345 4.33 -11.35 5.12
C PHE A 345 3.22 -10.42 5.59
N VAL A 346 2.23 -11.03 6.25
CA VAL A 346 1.31 -10.34 7.14
C VAL A 346 1.17 -11.18 8.43
N ALA A 347 1.44 -10.54 9.56
CA ALA A 347 1.35 -11.14 10.89
C ALA A 347 0.23 -10.44 11.67
N ARG A 348 -0.86 -11.16 11.92
CA ARG A 348 -2.09 -10.65 12.53
C ARG A 348 -2.08 -11.04 14.00
N HIS A 349 -2.39 -10.13 14.91
CA HIS A 349 -2.53 -10.46 16.33
C HIS A 349 -3.96 -10.18 16.80
N THR A 350 -4.54 -11.17 17.48
CA THR A 350 -5.85 -11.08 18.11
C THR A 350 -5.70 -11.30 19.60
N PRO A 351 -5.94 -10.28 20.44
CA PRO A 351 -5.91 -10.43 21.89
C PRO A 351 -7.21 -11.05 22.42
N SER A 352 -7.06 -11.83 23.48
CA SER A 352 -8.13 -12.33 24.33
C SER A 352 -7.79 -11.98 25.78
N ARG A 353 -8.80 -11.53 26.53
CA ARG A 353 -8.63 -11.26 27.96
C ARG A 353 -8.49 -12.59 28.70
N VAL A 354 -7.46 -12.69 29.53
CA VAL A 354 -7.21 -13.84 30.41
C VAL A 354 -8.10 -13.77 31.63
#